data_AF-A0A2H0SL86-F1
#
_entry.id   AF-A0A2H0SL86-F1
#
_cell.length_a   1.000
_cell.length_b   1.000
_cell.length_c   1.000
_cell.angle_alpha   90.00
_cell.angle_beta   90.00
_cell.angle_gamma   90.00
#
_symmetry.space_group_name_H-M   'P 1'
#
loop_
_entity.id
_entity.type
_entity.pdbx_description
1 polymer ?
#
loop_
_entity_poly.entity_id
_entity_poly.type
_entity_poly.pdbx_seq_one_letter_code
_entity_poly.pdbx_strand_id
1 'polypeptide(L)'
;MQDFVAQPNMVVDPVTPQNSYVDEYQPPSSMPMPAATLDTPDNTKEALEDQNIFELLGVSDGTDEEKEAFLLELQRVLWDDFLQYDVQLLITKEEYAELQTQRDSKTSAEEKEEAVVAYLEKLIPDLEEIMLEKALELKGDMVRERITGLRELYASDPDKIAELDKAATYVQAGSWRSAATTLNALPTS
;
A
#
# COMPACT_ATOMS: atom_id res chain seq x y z
N MET A 1 -18.17 41.85 76.17
CA MET A 1 -18.01 40.47 76.69
C MET A 1 -18.31 39.52 75.54
N GLN A 2 -17.64 38.36 75.49
CA GLN A 2 -18.03 37.15 74.74
C GLN A 2 -18.15 37.24 73.20
N ASP A 3 -17.01 36.96 72.56
CA ASP A 3 -16.71 35.79 71.68
C ASP A 3 -17.77 35.08 70.79
N PHE A 4 -17.26 34.52 69.66
CA PHE A 4 -17.74 33.35 68.88
C PHE A 4 -19.10 33.47 68.12
N VAL A 5 -19.35 32.97 66.89
CA VAL A 5 -18.63 32.28 65.75
C VAL A 5 -19.37 32.74 64.43
N ALA A 6 -19.11 32.42 63.15
CA ALA A 6 -18.18 31.56 62.39
C ALA A 6 -17.86 32.14 60.97
N GLN A 7 -18.00 31.36 59.88
CA GLN A 7 -17.63 31.70 58.48
C GLN A 7 -18.68 31.13 57.43
N PRO A 8 -18.43 30.98 56.11
CA PRO A 8 -19.12 31.82 55.11
C PRO A 8 -19.75 31.04 53.91
N ASN A 9 -20.18 31.73 52.85
CA ASN A 9 -19.49 31.80 51.53
C ASN A 9 -20.41 32.07 50.32
N MET A 10 -19.80 32.63 49.26
CA MET A 10 -20.22 32.80 47.86
C MET A 10 -21.38 33.78 47.54
N VAL A 11 -21.14 34.56 46.47
CA VAL A 11 -22.01 35.61 45.91
C VAL A 11 -22.55 35.11 44.56
N VAL A 12 -23.72 35.62 44.14
CA VAL A 12 -24.41 35.25 42.90
C VAL A 12 -24.26 36.36 41.86
N ASP A 13 -23.93 36.02 40.61
CA ASP A 13 -23.99 36.90 39.44
C ASP A 13 -24.99 36.35 38.38
N PRO A 14 -25.92 37.16 37.83
CA PRO A 14 -26.96 36.69 36.90
C PRO A 14 -26.97 37.36 35.49
N VAL A 15 -27.84 36.86 34.60
CA VAL A 15 -28.39 37.43 33.33
C VAL A 15 -27.44 37.76 32.14
N THR A 16 -27.82 37.69 30.85
CA THR A 16 -28.62 36.73 30.02
C THR A 16 -28.20 36.86 28.50
N PRO A 17 -29.04 36.86 27.44
CA PRO A 17 -28.96 35.83 26.37
C PRO A 17 -28.73 36.40 24.95
N GLN A 18 -28.78 35.56 23.88
CA GLN A 18 -29.44 35.80 22.56
C GLN A 18 -29.28 34.60 21.59
N ASN A 19 -30.01 34.63 20.47
CA ASN A 19 -30.16 33.62 19.41
C ASN A 19 -28.90 33.55 18.47
N SER A 20 -28.75 32.72 17.43
CA SER A 20 -29.73 32.03 16.55
C SER A 20 -29.13 30.82 15.79
N TYR A 21 -29.98 30.07 15.07
CA TYR A 21 -29.62 29.09 14.04
C TYR A 21 -28.53 29.57 13.05
N VAL A 22 -27.56 28.70 12.79
CA VAL A 22 -27.01 28.41 11.45
C VAL A 22 -26.85 26.90 11.34
N ASP A 23 -27.43 26.32 10.28
CA ASP A 23 -27.34 24.90 9.96
C ASP A 23 -26.26 24.76 8.90
N GLU A 24 -25.05 24.38 9.33
CA GLU A 24 -23.86 24.43 8.47
C GLU A 24 -23.67 23.09 7.75
N TYR A 25 -23.94 23.12 6.44
CA TYR A 25 -24.01 21.95 5.57
C TYR A 25 -22.64 21.27 5.43
N GLN A 26 -22.35 20.29 6.27
CA GLN A 26 -21.13 19.49 6.18
C GLN A 26 -21.27 18.49 5.00
N PRO A 27 -20.44 18.60 3.93
CA PRO A 27 -20.47 17.63 2.85
C PRO A 27 -20.05 16.25 3.38
N PRO A 28 -20.55 15.14 2.79
CA PRO A 28 -20.15 13.80 3.21
C PRO A 28 -18.64 13.63 3.02
N SER A 29 -17.99 13.04 4.03
CA SER A 29 -16.56 12.77 4.02
C SER A 29 -16.14 12.05 2.74
N SER A 30 -15.08 12.52 2.08
CA SER A 30 -14.35 11.75 1.09
C SER A 30 -14.06 10.36 1.66
N MET A 31 -14.24 9.31 0.86
CA MET A 31 -13.84 7.97 1.27
C MET A 31 -12.34 8.00 1.61
N PRO A 32 -11.92 7.45 2.76
CA PRO A 32 -10.51 7.36 3.05
C PRO A 32 -9.90 6.36 2.08
N MET A 33 -9.12 6.85 1.12
CA MET A 33 -8.00 6.03 0.63
C MET A 33 -7.19 5.60 1.85
N PRO A 34 -6.64 4.38 1.90
CA PRO A 34 -5.77 3.96 2.99
C PRO A 34 -4.52 4.82 2.99
N ALA A 35 -4.55 5.90 3.78
CA ALA A 35 -3.39 6.74 4.00
C ALA A 35 -2.28 5.85 4.54
N ALA A 36 -1.17 5.76 3.80
CA ALA A 36 -0.06 4.90 4.16
C ALA A 36 0.44 5.27 5.55
N THR A 37 0.05 4.48 6.55
CA THR A 37 0.52 4.65 7.92
C THR A 37 2.01 4.40 7.91
N LEU A 38 2.80 5.42 8.22
CA LEU A 38 4.25 5.32 8.41
C LEU A 38 4.49 4.37 9.59
N ASP A 39 4.65 3.09 9.25
CA ASP A 39 4.51 2.00 10.20
C ASP A 39 5.68 2.02 11.19
N THR A 40 5.38 2.03 12.48
CA THR A 40 6.43 1.86 13.49
C THR A 40 6.94 0.43 13.40
N PRO A 41 8.25 0.19 13.20
CA PRO A 41 8.76 -1.12 12.83
C PRO A 41 8.56 -2.16 13.93
N ASP A 42 7.49 -2.95 13.82
CA ASP A 42 7.33 -4.18 14.58
C ASP A 42 8.38 -5.19 14.10
N ASN A 43 9.44 -5.32 14.89
CA ASN A 43 10.58 -6.18 14.58
C ASN A 43 10.29 -7.69 14.65
N THR A 44 9.02 -8.10 14.75
CA THR A 44 8.59 -9.51 14.72
C THR A 44 7.88 -9.91 13.42
N LYS A 45 7.47 -8.96 12.58
CA LYS A 45 6.79 -9.21 11.31
C LYS A 45 7.76 -9.65 10.21
N GLU A 46 7.69 -10.92 9.81
CA GLU A 46 8.52 -11.51 8.76
C GLU A 46 7.76 -11.82 7.45
N ALA A 47 6.43 -11.80 7.46
CA ALA A 47 5.57 -12.12 6.32
C ALA A 47 5.68 -11.08 5.18
N LEU A 48 5.33 -11.44 3.95
CA LEU A 48 5.58 -10.59 2.77
C LEU A 48 4.64 -9.39 2.70
N GLU A 49 3.37 -9.64 2.98
CA GLU A 49 2.28 -8.68 3.10
C GLU A 49 2.65 -7.54 4.06
N ASP A 50 3.29 -7.86 5.18
CA ASP A 50 3.71 -6.93 6.24
C ASP A 50 4.89 -6.01 5.86
N GLN A 51 5.70 -6.35 4.84
CA GLN A 51 6.92 -5.58 4.54
C GLN A 51 6.66 -4.36 3.66
N ASN A 52 7.42 -3.29 3.88
CA ASN A 52 7.47 -2.16 2.95
C ASN A 52 8.25 -2.54 1.67
N ILE A 53 7.68 -2.27 0.49
CA ILE A 53 8.31 -2.63 -0.80
C ILE A 53 9.61 -1.86 -1.07
N PHE A 54 9.72 -0.61 -0.61
CA PHE A 54 10.94 0.18 -0.76
C PHE A 54 12.07 -0.33 0.15
N GLU A 55 11.74 -0.85 1.34
CA GLU A 55 12.71 -1.55 2.19
C GLU A 55 13.18 -2.87 1.55
N LEU A 56 12.25 -3.67 1.02
CA LEU A 56 12.56 -4.92 0.31
C LEU A 56 13.48 -4.72 -0.90
N LEU A 57 13.34 -3.60 -1.60
CA LEU A 57 14.14 -3.26 -2.78
C LEU A 57 15.36 -2.38 -2.49
N GLY A 58 15.49 -1.87 -1.26
CA GLY A 58 16.63 -1.04 -0.82
C GLY A 58 16.61 0.39 -1.36
N VAL A 59 15.42 0.93 -1.63
CA VAL A 59 15.20 2.27 -2.21
C VAL A 59 14.41 3.20 -1.27
N SER A 60 14.41 2.90 0.04
CA SER A 60 13.68 3.66 1.07
C SER A 60 14.00 5.16 1.12
N ASP A 61 15.18 5.56 0.65
CA ASP A 61 15.67 6.95 0.67
C ASP A 61 15.18 7.80 -0.52
N GLY A 62 14.46 7.23 -1.50
CA GLY A 62 13.85 7.98 -2.61
C GLY A 62 12.79 8.98 -2.15
N THR A 63 12.44 9.96 -2.98
CA THR A 63 11.40 10.95 -2.63
C THR A 63 10.00 10.34 -2.65
N ASP A 64 9.02 11.02 -2.05
CA ASP A 64 7.63 10.54 -2.04
C ASP A 64 7.05 10.54 -3.47
N GLU A 65 7.44 11.49 -4.33
CA GLU A 65 7.06 11.51 -5.75
C GLU A 65 7.69 10.36 -6.56
N GLU A 66 8.95 10.00 -6.27
CA GLU A 66 9.62 8.83 -6.88
C GLU A 66 8.92 7.52 -6.46
N LYS A 67 8.52 7.44 -5.19
CA LYS A 67 7.79 6.30 -4.62
C LYS A 67 6.37 6.17 -5.20
N GLU A 68 5.64 7.26 -5.33
CA GLU A 68 4.31 7.30 -5.96
C GLU A 68 4.39 6.90 -7.45
N ALA A 69 5.34 7.46 -8.21
CA ALA A 69 5.54 7.11 -9.61
C ALA A 69 5.84 5.61 -9.81
N PHE A 70 6.69 5.04 -8.95
CA PHE A 70 7.01 3.61 -8.94
C PHE A 70 5.78 2.73 -8.62
N LEU A 71 4.97 3.11 -7.63
CA LEU A 71 3.75 2.36 -7.28
C LEU A 71 2.71 2.40 -8.41
N LEU A 72 2.57 3.53 -9.09
CA LEU A 72 1.70 3.67 -10.27
C LEU A 72 2.18 2.80 -11.44
N GLU A 73 3.50 2.71 -11.67
CA GLU A 73 4.07 1.81 -12.69
C GLU A 73 3.80 0.34 -12.35
N LEU A 74 4.01 -0.08 -11.09
CA LEU A 74 3.70 -1.45 -10.64
C LEU A 74 2.22 -1.80 -10.76
N GLN A 75 1.32 -0.93 -10.27
CA GLN A 75 -0.12 -1.13 -10.39
C GLN A 75 -0.52 -1.31 -11.86
N ARG A 76 0.03 -0.48 -12.75
CA ARG A 76 -0.24 -0.59 -14.18
C ARG A 76 0.28 -1.90 -14.77
N VAL A 77 1.54 -2.28 -14.52
CA VAL A 77 2.11 -3.52 -15.06
C VAL A 77 1.29 -4.74 -14.64
N LEU A 78 0.85 -4.76 -13.38
CA LEU A 78 0.00 -5.82 -12.82
C LEU A 78 -1.40 -5.85 -13.46
N TRP A 79 -2.02 -4.70 -13.75
CA TRP A 79 -3.28 -4.63 -14.50
C TRP A 79 -3.12 -5.02 -15.97
N ASP A 80 -2.09 -4.52 -16.67
CA ASP A 80 -1.83 -4.83 -18.08
C ASP A 80 -1.57 -6.35 -18.26
N ASP A 81 -0.86 -7.01 -17.33
CA ASP A 81 -0.64 -8.47 -17.32
C ASP A 81 -1.93 -9.26 -17.06
N PHE A 82 -2.67 -8.91 -16.01
CA PHE A 82 -3.94 -9.55 -15.63
C PHE A 82 -4.98 -9.49 -16.76
N LEU A 83 -5.14 -8.33 -17.38
CA LEU A 83 -6.04 -8.11 -18.52
C LEU A 83 -5.60 -8.91 -19.75
N GLN A 84 -4.29 -9.08 -19.97
CA GLN A 84 -3.76 -9.79 -21.12
C GLN A 84 -3.88 -11.32 -20.99
N TYR A 85 -3.59 -11.89 -19.82
CA TYR A 85 -3.44 -13.34 -19.66
C TYR A 85 -4.55 -14.01 -18.82
N ASP A 86 -4.88 -13.47 -17.65
CA ASP A 86 -5.80 -14.14 -16.71
C ASP A 86 -7.28 -13.90 -17.01
N VAL A 87 -7.67 -12.66 -17.31
CA VAL A 87 -9.09 -12.30 -17.49
C VAL A 87 -9.75 -13.13 -18.60
N GLN A 88 -9.03 -13.45 -19.67
CA GLN A 88 -9.51 -14.31 -20.77
C GLN A 88 -9.76 -15.79 -20.37
N LEU A 89 -9.34 -16.20 -19.17
CA LEU A 89 -9.62 -17.50 -18.57
C LEU A 89 -10.76 -17.45 -17.54
N LEU A 90 -11.06 -16.25 -17.02
CA LEU A 90 -12.04 -16.01 -15.95
C LEU A 90 -13.42 -15.57 -16.49
N ILE A 91 -13.47 -14.85 -17.62
CA ILE A 91 -14.72 -14.39 -18.26
C ILE A 91 -14.88 -14.94 -19.68
N THR A 92 -16.10 -14.90 -20.23
CA THR A 92 -16.37 -15.33 -21.61
C THR A 92 -15.79 -14.37 -22.65
N LYS A 93 -15.74 -14.80 -23.92
CA LYS A 93 -15.23 -13.97 -25.02
C LYS A 93 -16.16 -12.80 -25.33
N GLU A 94 -17.45 -13.01 -25.11
CA GLU A 94 -18.52 -12.05 -25.23
C GLU A 94 -18.37 -10.94 -24.17
N GLU A 95 -18.16 -11.32 -22.90
CA GLU A 95 -17.88 -10.39 -21.80
C GLU A 95 -16.53 -9.66 -21.99
N TYR A 96 -15.49 -10.33 -22.48
CA TYR A 96 -14.21 -9.69 -22.80
C TYR A 96 -14.35 -8.67 -23.95
N ALA A 97 -15.17 -8.95 -24.97
CA ALA A 97 -15.47 -7.99 -26.03
C ALA A 97 -16.29 -6.79 -25.53
N GLU A 98 -17.20 -7.00 -24.58
CA GLU A 98 -17.90 -5.90 -23.90
C GLU A 98 -16.94 -5.07 -23.02
N LEU A 99 -16.07 -5.69 -22.23
CA LEU A 99 -15.02 -5.01 -21.43
C LEU A 99 -14.17 -4.07 -22.31
N GLN A 100 -13.66 -4.56 -23.45
CA GLN A 100 -12.90 -3.73 -24.39
C GLN A 100 -13.76 -2.59 -24.95
N THR A 101 -15.04 -2.84 -25.24
CA THR A 101 -15.99 -1.82 -25.72
C THR A 101 -16.27 -0.74 -24.66
N GLN A 102 -16.46 -1.14 -23.39
CA GLN A 102 -16.68 -0.19 -22.29
C GLN A 102 -15.44 0.65 -22.04
N ARG A 103 -14.24 0.05 -22.00
CA ARG A 103 -12.96 0.78 -21.93
C ARG A 103 -12.81 1.75 -23.10
N ASP A 104 -13.01 1.30 -24.33
CA ASP A 104 -12.74 2.13 -25.52
C ASP A 104 -13.81 3.21 -25.75
N SER A 105 -14.93 3.16 -25.01
CA SER A 105 -15.94 4.24 -24.95
C SER A 105 -15.54 5.46 -24.10
N LYS A 106 -14.47 5.33 -23.30
CA LYS A 106 -13.98 6.36 -22.36
C LYS A 106 -12.86 7.21 -22.97
N THR A 107 -12.64 8.41 -22.44
CA THR A 107 -11.75 9.40 -23.05
C THR A 107 -10.41 9.53 -22.32
N SER A 108 -10.40 9.63 -20.99
CA SER A 108 -9.16 9.65 -20.19
C SER A 108 -8.62 8.22 -19.92
N ALA A 109 -7.43 8.11 -19.32
CA ALA A 109 -6.91 6.83 -18.82
C ALA A 109 -7.60 6.41 -17.50
N GLU A 110 -7.78 7.37 -16.59
CA GLU A 110 -8.47 7.21 -15.31
C GLU A 110 -9.91 6.69 -15.49
N GLU A 111 -10.68 7.26 -16.44
CA GLU A 111 -12.02 6.78 -16.80
C GLU A 111 -12.03 5.35 -17.37
N LYS A 112 -10.92 4.92 -17.99
CA LYS A 112 -10.75 3.58 -18.58
C LYS A 112 -10.47 2.54 -17.52
N GLU A 113 -9.57 2.87 -16.60
CA GLU A 113 -9.22 2.01 -15.48
C GLU A 113 -10.45 1.84 -14.56
N GLU A 114 -11.13 2.92 -14.17
CA GLU A 114 -12.38 2.86 -13.39
C GLU A 114 -13.44 1.97 -14.06
N ALA A 115 -13.65 2.10 -15.37
CA ALA A 115 -14.62 1.30 -16.11
C ALA A 115 -14.22 -0.18 -16.24
N VAL A 116 -12.93 -0.46 -16.35
CA VAL A 116 -12.38 -1.83 -16.40
C VAL A 116 -12.59 -2.52 -15.04
N VAL A 117 -12.17 -1.88 -13.94
CA VAL A 117 -12.35 -2.41 -12.57
C VAL A 117 -13.84 -2.64 -12.29
N ALA A 118 -14.66 -1.60 -12.44
CA ALA A 118 -16.09 -1.67 -12.13
C ALA A 118 -16.88 -2.61 -13.04
N TYR A 119 -16.35 -3.06 -14.19
CA TYR A 119 -16.96 -4.13 -14.99
C TYR A 119 -16.50 -5.51 -14.51
N LEU A 120 -15.19 -5.69 -14.24
CA LEU A 120 -14.63 -6.96 -13.80
C LEU A 120 -15.13 -7.39 -12.41
N GLU A 121 -15.31 -6.46 -11.46
CA GLU A 121 -15.93 -6.72 -10.14
C GLU A 121 -17.32 -7.38 -10.22
N LYS A 122 -18.02 -7.24 -11.34
CA LYS A 122 -19.38 -7.81 -11.55
C LYS A 122 -19.35 -9.23 -12.11
N LEU A 123 -18.21 -9.67 -12.64
CA LEU A 123 -18.04 -10.94 -13.34
C LEU A 123 -17.08 -11.89 -12.62
N ILE A 124 -16.00 -11.34 -12.08
CA ILE A 124 -14.96 -12.06 -11.35
C ILE A 124 -15.25 -11.89 -9.86
N PRO A 125 -15.78 -12.91 -9.16
CA PRO A 125 -15.86 -12.88 -7.70
C PRO A 125 -14.44 -12.79 -7.12
N ASP A 126 -14.33 -12.16 -5.96
CA ASP A 126 -13.09 -12.11 -5.17
C ASP A 126 -11.90 -11.47 -5.94
N LEU A 127 -12.20 -10.59 -6.92
CA LEU A 127 -11.23 -9.87 -7.75
C LEU A 127 -10.18 -9.10 -6.93
N GLU A 128 -10.60 -8.46 -5.83
CA GLU A 128 -9.67 -7.74 -4.93
C GLU A 128 -8.64 -8.70 -4.30
N GLU A 129 -9.05 -9.92 -3.94
CA GLU A 129 -8.17 -10.95 -3.38
C GLU A 129 -7.21 -11.48 -4.45
N ILE A 130 -7.69 -11.77 -5.67
CA ILE A 130 -6.86 -12.19 -6.82
C ILE A 130 -5.79 -11.14 -7.16
N MET A 131 -6.15 -9.85 -7.12
CA MET A 131 -5.22 -8.76 -7.43
C MET A 131 -4.25 -8.49 -6.27
N LEU A 132 -4.66 -8.70 -5.03
CA LEU A 132 -3.77 -8.68 -3.86
C LEU A 132 -2.77 -9.85 -3.90
N GLU A 133 -3.20 -11.08 -4.21
CA GLU A 133 -2.31 -12.23 -4.40
C GLU A 133 -1.25 -11.93 -5.46
N LYS A 134 -1.66 -11.45 -6.65
CA LYS A 134 -0.72 -11.06 -7.73
C LYS A 134 0.23 -9.92 -7.32
N ALA A 135 -0.22 -8.97 -6.49
CA ALA A 135 0.63 -7.89 -5.99
C ALA A 135 1.68 -8.43 -5.00
N LEU A 136 1.34 -9.43 -4.19
CA LEU A 136 2.28 -10.13 -3.31
C LEU A 136 3.24 -11.02 -4.10
N GLU A 137 2.77 -11.75 -5.12
CA GLU A 137 3.64 -12.54 -6.01
C GLU A 137 4.69 -11.64 -6.69
N LEU A 138 4.25 -10.55 -7.34
CA LEU A 138 5.13 -9.58 -8.01
C LEU A 138 6.14 -8.95 -7.02
N LYS A 139 5.68 -8.51 -5.84
CA LYS A 139 6.53 -7.98 -4.76
C LYS A 139 7.60 -9.00 -4.33
N GLY A 140 7.25 -10.29 -4.30
CA GLY A 140 8.18 -11.39 -4.03
C GLY A 140 9.19 -11.63 -5.16
N ASP A 141 8.75 -11.57 -6.42
CA ASP A 141 9.61 -11.75 -7.60
C ASP A 141 10.59 -10.59 -7.79
N MET A 142 10.19 -9.35 -7.54
CA MET A 142 11.13 -8.21 -7.59
C MET A 142 12.30 -8.36 -6.61
N VAL A 143 12.09 -9.00 -5.46
CA VAL A 143 13.15 -9.31 -4.49
C VAL A 143 14.05 -10.46 -4.98
N ARG A 144 13.48 -11.45 -5.68
CA ARG A 144 14.24 -12.53 -6.33
C ARG A 144 15.11 -11.99 -7.45
N GLU A 145 14.59 -11.11 -8.30
CA GLU A 145 15.35 -10.43 -9.35
C GLU A 145 16.41 -9.47 -8.79
N ARG A 146 16.13 -8.77 -7.67
CA ARG A 146 17.16 -8.02 -6.94
C ARG A 146 18.31 -8.93 -6.49
N ILE A 147 18.02 -10.12 -5.98
CA ILE A 147 19.04 -11.12 -5.60
C ILE A 147 19.83 -11.59 -6.84
N THR A 148 19.17 -11.82 -7.97
CA THR A 148 19.81 -12.19 -9.24
C THR A 148 20.77 -11.10 -9.73
N GLY A 149 20.30 -9.85 -9.85
CA GLY A 149 21.13 -8.73 -10.32
C GLY A 149 22.31 -8.41 -9.39
N LEU A 150 22.12 -8.50 -8.06
CA LEU A 150 23.23 -8.34 -7.12
C LEU A 150 24.23 -9.51 -7.20
N ARG A 151 23.79 -10.73 -7.56
CA ARG A 151 24.67 -11.88 -7.77
C ARG A 151 25.55 -11.72 -9.01
N GLU A 152 25.03 -11.09 -10.06
CA GLU A 152 25.84 -10.72 -11.23
C GLU A 152 26.84 -9.60 -10.89
N LEU A 153 26.40 -8.56 -10.17
CA LEU A 153 27.25 -7.45 -9.72
C LEU A 153 28.43 -7.93 -8.85
N TYR A 154 28.16 -8.82 -7.88
CA TYR A 154 29.16 -9.34 -6.95
C TYR A 154 29.79 -10.68 -7.39
N ALA A 155 29.71 -11.07 -8.67
CA ALA A 155 30.18 -12.38 -9.17
C ALA A 155 31.68 -12.71 -8.92
N SER A 156 32.48 -11.72 -8.48
CA SER A 156 33.90 -11.88 -8.11
C SER A 156 34.19 -11.72 -6.60
N ASP A 157 33.16 -11.54 -5.76
CA ASP A 157 33.28 -11.37 -4.30
C ASP A 157 32.54 -12.51 -3.56
N PRO A 158 33.25 -13.57 -3.13
CA PRO A 158 32.64 -14.72 -2.46
C PRO A 158 31.90 -14.39 -1.16
N ASP A 159 32.32 -13.35 -0.43
CA ASP A 159 31.71 -12.97 0.84
C ASP A 159 30.35 -12.30 0.60
N LYS A 160 30.23 -11.49 -0.46
CA LYS A 160 28.95 -10.93 -0.93
C LYS A 160 28.02 -12.00 -1.50
N ILE A 161 28.55 -12.97 -2.24
CA ILE A 161 27.77 -14.11 -2.75
C ILE A 161 27.18 -14.94 -1.59
N ALA A 162 27.95 -15.17 -0.51
CA ALA A 162 27.47 -15.91 0.66
C ALA A 162 26.32 -15.18 1.40
N GLU A 163 26.37 -13.85 1.51
CA GLU A 163 25.27 -13.06 2.08
C GLU A 163 24.04 -13.03 1.15
N LEU A 164 24.21 -13.12 -0.18
CA LEU A 164 23.11 -13.30 -1.12
C LEU A 164 22.47 -14.70 -1.06
N ASP A 165 23.25 -15.76 -0.84
CA ASP A 165 22.74 -17.12 -0.60
C ASP A 165 21.90 -17.18 0.69
N LYS A 166 22.35 -16.48 1.73
CA LYS A 166 21.64 -16.29 3.00
C LYS A 166 20.34 -15.48 2.82
N ALA A 167 20.37 -14.38 2.07
CA ALA A 167 19.15 -13.62 1.73
C ALA A 167 18.15 -14.47 0.93
N ALA A 168 18.60 -15.25 -0.06
CA ALA A 168 17.77 -16.18 -0.81
C ALA A 168 17.18 -17.29 0.08
N THR A 169 17.93 -17.76 1.08
CA THR A 169 17.46 -18.73 2.07
C THR A 169 16.34 -18.13 2.95
N TYR A 170 16.46 -16.86 3.36
CA TYR A 170 15.40 -16.15 4.08
C TYR A 170 14.14 -15.97 3.22
N VAL A 171 14.27 -15.61 1.93
CA VAL A 171 13.14 -15.55 0.99
C VAL A 171 12.43 -16.90 0.86
N GLN A 172 13.18 -18.00 0.73
CA GLN A 172 12.61 -19.37 0.67
C GLN A 172 11.93 -19.79 1.98
N ALA A 173 12.36 -19.25 3.12
CA ALA A 173 11.76 -19.48 4.43
C ALA A 173 10.59 -18.53 4.76
N GLY A 174 10.19 -17.64 3.85
CA GLY A 174 9.18 -16.62 4.10
C GLY A 174 9.58 -15.58 5.14
N SER A 175 10.90 -15.38 5.33
CA SER A 175 11.49 -14.43 6.30
C SER A 175 11.92 -13.14 5.58
N TRP A 176 10.95 -12.37 5.12
CA TRP A 176 11.16 -11.27 4.18
C TRP A 176 11.83 -10.05 4.82
N ARG A 177 11.63 -9.82 6.12
CA ARG A 177 12.32 -8.77 6.87
C ARG A 177 13.79 -9.11 7.08
N SER A 178 14.09 -10.36 7.42
CA SER A 178 15.45 -10.88 7.49
C SER A 178 16.16 -10.85 6.13
N ALA A 179 15.45 -11.14 5.04
CA ALA A 179 15.97 -10.99 3.67
C ALA A 179 16.30 -9.52 3.34
N ALA A 180 15.34 -8.60 3.49
CA ALA A 180 15.54 -7.16 3.23
C ALA A 180 16.72 -6.59 4.02
N THR A 181 16.79 -6.90 5.32
CA THR A 181 17.89 -6.49 6.21
C THR A 181 19.25 -6.98 5.72
N THR A 182 19.31 -8.23 5.23
CA THR A 182 20.55 -8.83 4.69
C THR A 182 20.98 -8.15 3.38
N LEU A 183 20.03 -7.88 2.48
CA LEU A 183 20.29 -7.22 1.20
C LEU A 183 20.70 -5.75 1.36
N ASN A 184 20.08 -5.02 2.28
CA ASN A 184 20.37 -3.60 2.51
C ASN A 184 21.69 -3.37 3.27
N ALA A 185 22.31 -4.42 3.80
CA ALA A 185 23.67 -4.38 4.32
C ALA A 185 24.76 -4.55 3.23
N LEU A 186 24.37 -4.79 1.97
CA LEU A 186 25.29 -4.90 0.84
C LEU A 186 25.55 -3.50 0.24
N PRO A 187 26.81 -3.01 0.18
CA PRO A 187 27.11 -1.66 -0.27
C PRO A 187 27.01 -1.54 -1.80
N THR A 188 25.92 -0.95 -2.29
CA THR A 188 25.80 -0.49 -3.67
C THR A 188 26.98 0.43 -4.01
N SER A 189 27.68 0.10 -5.11
CA SER A 189 28.96 0.73 -5.51
C SER A 189 28.80 1.95 -6.42
#